data_AF-A0A540MVW0-F1
#
_entry.id   AF-A0A540MVW0-F1
#
_cell.length_a   1.000
_cell.length_b   1.000
_cell.length_c   1.000
_cell.angle_alpha   90.00
_cell.angle_beta   90.00
_cell.angle_gamma   90.00
#
_symmetry.space_group_name_H-M   'P 1'
#
loop_
_entity.id
_entity.type
_entity.pdbx_description
1 polymer ?
#
loop_
_entity_poly.entity_id
_entity_poly.type
_entity_poly.pdbx_seq_one_letter_code
_entity_poly.pdbx_strand_id
1 'polypeptide(L)'
;MNDCDACSCFVFVLRSTLHRVVGNGQDRYSIAFFIEPSHDCLVECLPTCKSEKNPPKFPPILCRTYLNQRYHDTHTDKIVYTEHNG
;
A
#
# COMPACT_ATOMS: atom_id res chain seq x y z
N MET A 1 2.23 -12.86 -6.62
CA MET A 1 1.56 -12.17 -5.50
C MET A 1 2.48 -11.05 -5.08
N ASN A 2 2.01 -9.81 -5.04
CA ASN A 2 2.84 -8.66 -4.69
C ASN A 2 2.42 -8.19 -3.30
N ASP A 3 3.40 -7.99 -2.42
CA ASP A 3 3.14 -7.42 -1.10
C ASP A 3 2.83 -5.93 -1.21
N CYS A 4 1.84 -5.47 -0.44
CA CYS A 4 1.48 -4.07 -0.31
C CYS A 4 2.46 -3.35 0.64
N ASP A 5 2.72 -2.06 0.38
CA ASP A 5 3.62 -1.21 1.19
C ASP A 5 3.24 -1.20 2.67
N ALA A 6 1.97 -1.50 3.01
CA ALA A 6 1.51 -1.64 4.38
C ALA A 6 2.33 -2.70 5.13
N CYS A 7 2.47 -3.88 4.54
CA CYS A 7 3.21 -5.00 5.14
C CYS A 7 4.72 -4.72 5.23
N SER A 8 5.28 -4.01 4.24
CA SER A 8 6.70 -3.68 4.20
C SER A 8 7.15 -2.63 5.20
N CYS A 9 6.27 -1.71 5.58
CA CYS A 9 6.58 -0.76 6.64
C CYS A 9 6.77 -1.50 7.97
N PHE A 10 5.92 -2.46 8.32
CA PHE A 10 5.94 -3.03 9.67
C PHE A 10 6.82 -4.27 9.83
N VAL A 11 7.16 -4.96 8.75
CA VAL A 11 7.96 -6.18 8.81
C VAL A 11 9.14 -6.08 7.83
N PHE A 12 10.38 -6.05 8.36
CA PHE A 12 11.60 -5.96 7.54
C PHE A 12 11.76 -7.13 6.55
N VAL A 13 11.10 -8.26 6.81
CA VAL A 13 11.18 -9.50 6.02
C VAL A 13 10.42 -9.42 4.71
N LEU A 14 9.34 -8.62 4.63
CA LEU A 14 8.47 -8.56 3.46
C LEU A 14 8.67 -7.24 2.71
N ARG A 15 8.97 -7.31 1.41
CA ARG A 15 9.30 -6.15 0.58
C ARG A 15 8.28 -6.01 -0.55
N SER A 16 7.68 -4.85 -0.64
CA SER A 16 6.76 -4.49 -1.70
C SER A 16 7.53 -4.46 -3.00
N THR A 17 7.04 -5.22 -3.97
CA THR A 17 7.71 -5.36 -5.26
C THR A 17 7.35 -4.15 -6.12
N LEU A 18 8.30 -3.25 -6.35
CA LEU A 18 8.11 -2.16 -7.28
C LEU A 18 7.99 -2.73 -8.72
N HIS A 19 6.83 -2.56 -9.33
CA HIS A 19 6.56 -3.05 -10.68
C HIS A 19 5.79 -2.00 -11.49
N ARG A 20 5.97 -2.02 -12.80
CA ARG A 20 5.33 -1.11 -13.77
C ARG A 20 4.88 -1.90 -14.99
N VAL A 21 3.74 -1.50 -15.56
CA VAL A 21 3.28 -1.99 -16.86
C VAL A 21 3.83 -1.11 -17.98
N VAL A 22 4.39 -1.72 -19.02
CA VAL A 22 4.86 -1.05 -20.25
C VAL A 22 3.99 -1.51 -21.41
N GLY A 23 3.45 -0.56 -22.19
CA GLY A 23 2.69 -0.85 -23.39
C GLY A 23 3.61 -1.23 -24.56
N ASN A 24 3.25 -2.27 -25.30
CA ASN A 24 4.01 -2.77 -26.46
C ASN A 24 3.18 -2.74 -27.77
N GLY A 25 2.11 -1.95 -27.80
CA GLY A 25 1.24 -1.81 -28.98
C GLY A 25 0.33 -3.01 -29.26
N GLN A 26 0.22 -3.96 -28.33
CA GLN A 26 -0.71 -5.09 -28.41
C GLN A 26 -1.71 -5.01 -27.25
N ASP A 27 -2.91 -5.53 -27.48
CA ASP A 27 -3.93 -5.61 -26.44
C ASP A 27 -3.47 -6.56 -25.32
N ARG A 28 -3.54 -6.06 -24.09
CA ARG A 28 -3.17 -6.81 -22.89
C ARG A 28 -4.24 -6.64 -21.83
N TYR A 29 -4.83 -7.75 -21.41
CA TYR A 29 -5.78 -7.79 -20.31
C TYR A 29 -5.08 -8.21 -19.01
N SER A 30 -5.45 -7.58 -17.90
CA SER A 30 -4.98 -7.93 -16.57
C SER A 30 -6.12 -7.75 -15.59
N ILE A 31 -6.37 -8.78 -14.78
CA ILE A 31 -7.39 -8.77 -13.75
C ILE A 31 -6.65 -8.87 -12.41
N ALA A 32 -6.75 -7.83 -11.58
CA ALA A 32 -6.15 -7.80 -10.27
C ALA A 32 -7.17 -8.19 -9.20
N PHE A 33 -6.72 -8.94 -8.19
CA PHE A 33 -7.47 -9.22 -6.98
C PHE A 33 -6.64 -8.75 -5.78
N PHE A 34 -7.24 -7.88 -4.96
CA PHE A 34 -6.58 -7.28 -3.80
C PHE A 34 -7.10 -7.93 -2.53
N ILE A 35 -6.19 -8.33 -1.64
CA ILE A 35 -6.51 -8.91 -0.34
C ILE A 35 -6.10 -7.91 0.72
N GLU A 36 -7.06 -7.46 1.50
CA GLU A 36 -6.85 -6.49 2.57
C GLU A 36 -7.33 -7.09 3.91
N PRO A 37 -6.61 -6.83 5.01
CA PRO A 37 -7.09 -7.16 6.35
C PRO A 37 -8.31 -6.28 6.75
N SER A 38 -8.99 -6.66 7.83
CA SER A 38 -10.06 -5.84 8.40
C SER A 38 -9.59 -4.42 8.69
N HIS A 39 -10.48 -3.43 8.51
CA HIS A 39 -10.18 -2.02 8.78
C HIS A 39 -9.70 -1.74 10.21
N ASP A 40 -10.18 -2.52 11.17
CA ASP A 40 -9.83 -2.38 12.60
C ASP A 40 -8.60 -3.21 12.98
N CYS A 41 -7.98 -3.89 12.02
CA CYS A 41 -6.73 -4.59 12.24
C CYS A 41 -5.61 -3.59 12.54
N LEU A 42 -4.92 -3.80 13.66
CA LEU A 42 -3.71 -3.09 14.01
C LEU A 42 -2.51 -3.75 13.32
N VAL A 43 -1.83 -3.01 12.46
CA VAL A 43 -0.60 -3.45 11.81
C VAL A 43 0.58 -2.97 12.63
N GLU A 44 1.40 -3.91 13.08
CA GLU A 44 2.60 -3.64 13.86
C GLU A 44 3.73 -4.63 13.56
N CYS A 45 4.93 -4.30 14.01
CA CYS A 45 6.08 -5.18 13.83
C CYS A 45 5.94 -6.45 14.68
N LEU A 46 5.92 -7.60 14.01
CA LEU A 46 5.80 -8.91 14.64
C LEU A 46 6.91 -9.12 15.68
N PRO A 47 6.62 -9.78 16.83
CA PRO A 47 7.61 -10.03 17.88
C PRO A 47 8.87 -10.74 17.38
N THR A 48 8.73 -11.66 16.43
CA THR A 48 9.84 -12.40 15.82
C THR A 48 10.68 -11.59 14.83
N CYS A 49 10.22 -10.40 14.45
CA CYS A 49 10.88 -9.52 13.48
C CYS A 49 11.57 -8.31 14.13
N LYS A 50 11.49 -8.16 15.46
CA LYS A 50 12.13 -7.08 16.23
C LYS A 50 13.09 -7.62 17.29
N SER A 51 14.17 -6.88 17.53
CA SER A 51 15.13 -7.15 18.61
C SER A 51 15.82 -5.85 19.02
N GLU A 52 16.64 -5.85 20.08
CA GLU A 52 17.41 -4.66 20.49
C GLU A 52 18.29 -4.12 19.35
N LYS A 53 18.83 -5.00 18.51
CA LYS A 53 19.68 -4.63 17.36
C LYS A 53 18.87 -4.30 16.09
N ASN A 54 17.58 -4.61 16.08
CA ASN A 54 16.66 -4.35 14.97
C ASN A 54 15.29 -3.88 15.52
N PRO A 55 15.20 -2.64 16.04
CA PRO A 55 13.96 -2.13 16.58
C PRO A 55 12.91 -1.90 15.48
N PRO A 56 11.61 -1.85 15.83
CA PRO A 56 10.55 -1.47 14.89
C PRO A 56 10.84 -0.10 14.26
N LYS A 57 10.73 -0.02 12.94
CA LYS A 57 11.02 1.21 12.18
C LYS A 57 9.85 2.18 12.12
N PHE A 58 8.64 1.68 12.32
CA PHE A 58 7.40 2.45 12.21
C PHE A 58 6.47 2.13 13.39
N PRO A 59 5.72 3.12 13.89
CA PRO A 59 4.77 2.91 14.98
C PRO A 59 3.54 2.14 14.49
N PRO A 60 2.89 1.33 15.34
CA PRO A 60 1.66 0.62 14.98
C PRO A 60 0.60 1.54 14.34
N ILE A 61 -0.08 1.05 13.31
CA ILE A 61 -1.12 1.80 12.59
C ILE A 61 -2.34 0.91 12.31
N LEU A 62 -3.54 1.50 12.34
CA LEU A 62 -4.74 0.79 11.88
C LEU A 62 -4.75 0.69 10.35
N CYS A 63 -5.18 -0.46 9.82
CA CYS A 63 -5.31 -0.70 8.38
C CYS A 63 -6.13 0.39 7.70
N ARG A 64 -7.25 0.81 8.29
CA ARG A 64 -8.09 1.90 7.77
C ARG A 64 -7.32 3.20 7.59
N THR A 65 -6.54 3.59 8.59
CA THR A 65 -5.75 4.83 8.55
C THR A 65 -4.72 4.77 7.44
N TYR A 66 -4.03 3.63 7.32
CA TYR A 66 -3.04 3.43 6.26
C TYR A 66 -3.68 3.48 4.86
N LEU A 67 -4.76 2.72 4.65
CA LEU A 67 -5.45 2.66 3.35
C LEU A 67 -6.01 4.02 2.95
N ASN A 68 -6.64 4.76 3.88
CA ASN A 68 -7.15 6.10 3.60
C ASN A 68 -6.05 7.06 3.16
N GLN A 69 -4.87 7.00 3.80
CA GLN A 69 -3.72 7.80 3.39
C GLN A 69 -3.30 7.45 1.95
N ARG A 70 -3.20 6.15 1.63
CA ARG A 70 -2.83 5.70 0.28
C ARG A 70 -3.85 6.07 -0.77
N TYR A 71 -5.14 5.95 -0.47
CA TYR A 71 -6.20 6.41 -1.36
C TYR A 71 -6.07 7.90 -1.64
N HIS A 72 -5.86 8.71 -0.60
CA HIS A 72 -5.62 10.14 -0.75
C HIS A 72 -4.40 10.43 -1.63
N ASP A 73 -3.24 9.80 -1.36
CA ASP A 73 -2.00 10.01 -2.10
C ASP A 73 -2.08 9.63 -3.59
N THR A 74 -2.89 8.61 -3.91
CA THR A 74 -3.00 8.05 -5.27
C THR A 74 -4.18 8.63 -6.06
N HIS A 75 -5.20 9.15 -5.39
CA HIS A 75 -6.42 9.66 -6.00
C HIS A 75 -6.61 11.18 -5.83
N THR A 76 -5.51 11.92 -5.60
CA THR A 76 -5.53 13.38 -5.48
C THR A 76 -6.25 14.03 -6.67
N ASP A 77 -7.40 14.64 -6.33
CA ASP A 77 -8.28 15.57 -7.05
C ASP A 77 -9.00 15.15 -8.34
N LYS A 78 -10.23 14.63 -8.16
CA LYS A 78 -11.35 14.79 -9.13
C LYS A 78 -11.87 16.24 -9.23
N ILE A 79 -11.40 17.15 -8.39
CA ILE A 79 -11.87 18.55 -8.36
C ILE A 79 -11.30 19.34 -9.57
N VAL A 80 -10.06 19.07 -9.98
CA VAL A 80 -9.40 19.80 -11.09
C VAL A 80 -10.07 19.57 -12.46
N TYR A 81 -10.70 18.41 -12.68
CA TYR A 81 -11.43 18.14 -13.93
C TYR A 81 -12.79 18.83 -14.03
N THR A 82 -13.36 19.25 -12.89
CA THR A 82 -14.71 19.84 -12.85
C THR A 82 -14.66 21.35 -13.05
N GLU A 83 -13.57 22.02 -12.66
CA GLU A 83 -13.39 23.47 -12.83
C GLU A 83 -12.93 23.88 -14.23
N HIS A 84 -12.39 22.96 -15.04
CA HIS A 84 -11.91 23.24 -16.40
C HIS A 84 -12.95 23.02 -17.52
N ASN A 85 -14.16 22.55 -17.20
CA ASN A 85 -15.27 22.33 -18.15
C ASN A 85 -16.57 23.07 -17.75
N GLY A 86 -16.44 24.17 -17.00
CA GLY A 86 -17.54 25.11 -16.70
C GLY A 86 -17.43 26.37 -17.54
#